data_AF-A0A4V2HF86-F1
#
_entry.id   AF-A0A4V2HF86-F1
#
_cell.length_a   1.000
_cell.length_b   1.000
_cell.length_c   1.000
_cell.angle_alpha   90.00
_cell.angle_beta   90.00
_cell.angle_gamma   90.00
#
_symmetry.space_group_name_H-M   'P 1'
#
loop_
_entity.id
_entity.type
_entity.pdbx_description
1 polymer ?
#
loop_
_entity_poly.entity_id
_entity_poly.type
_entity_poly.pdbx_seq_one_letter_code
_entity_poly.pdbx_strand_id
1 'polypeptide(L)'
;MLDPRPDLIGFKARNRKDLKSLLLVAVTSLALALVADAAARLSPFAAVALPHDQRRAWVYVVLGYGLLVPLSMVLQRSSMQHLTLRQGGLPDRLFLLILAFCLALPAFLLPESLLASGEGLIGRSGLVYRGMVSSLLSLALTGTVLFYAAAAFVWLLLAAINHVFSVKRGGER
;
A
#
# COMPACT_ATOMS: atom_id res chain seq x y z
N MET A 1 -18.09 34.24 18.98
CA MET A 1 -16.68 33.79 18.89
C MET A 1 -16.66 32.30 19.18
N LEU A 2 -16.48 31.47 18.15
CA LEU A 2 -16.35 30.02 18.27
C LEU A 2 -14.88 29.70 18.59
N ASP A 3 -14.64 29.01 19.71
CA ASP A 3 -13.33 28.58 20.19
C ASP A 3 -12.68 27.63 19.15
N PRO A 4 -11.50 27.95 18.58
CA PRO A 4 -10.91 27.20 17.47
C PRO A 4 -10.02 26.06 17.99
N ARG A 5 -10.44 25.34 19.03
CA ARG A 5 -9.66 24.19 19.52
C ARG A 5 -9.96 22.98 18.64
N PRO A 6 -8.95 22.42 17.93
CA PRO A 6 -9.16 21.17 17.23
C PRO A 6 -9.57 20.12 18.26
N ASP A 7 -10.63 19.39 17.95
CA ASP A 7 -11.29 18.44 18.82
C ASP A 7 -10.32 17.31 19.23
N LEU A 8 -9.58 17.53 20.34
CA LEU A 8 -8.48 16.68 20.82
C LEU A 8 -8.93 15.24 21.12
N ILE A 9 -10.22 15.06 21.42
CA ILE A 9 -10.85 13.77 21.69
C ILE A 9 -11.01 12.98 20.38
N GLY A 10 -11.46 13.64 19.31
CA GLY A 10 -11.55 13.05 17.97
C GLY A 10 -10.18 12.69 17.38
N PHE A 11 -9.16 13.52 17.64
CA PHE A 11 -7.79 13.28 17.17
C PHE A 11 -7.15 12.04 17.85
N LYS A 12 -7.27 11.90 19.18
CA LYS A 12 -6.76 10.73 19.91
C LYS A 12 -7.45 9.43 19.50
N ALA A 13 -8.77 9.45 19.31
CA ALA A 13 -9.53 8.28 18.88
C ALA A 13 -9.16 7.83 17.47
N ARG A 14 -8.86 8.77 16.56
CA ARG A 14 -8.43 8.50 15.18
C ARG A 14 -7.03 7.87 15.13
N ASN A 15 -6.05 8.46 15.82
CA ASN A 15 -4.70 7.89 15.91
C ASN A 15 -4.70 6.48 16.49
N ARG A 16 -5.59 6.18 17.44
CA ARG A 16 -5.70 4.83 18.01
C ARG A 16 -6.26 3.80 17.03
N LYS A 17 -7.16 4.20 16.13
CA LYS A 17 -7.68 3.33 15.06
C LYS A 17 -6.61 3.08 13.99
N ASP A 18 -5.92 4.12 13.55
CA ASP A 18 -4.85 4.00 12.55
C ASP A 18 -3.69 3.15 13.06
N LEU A 19 -3.31 3.30 14.33
CA LEU A 19 -2.29 2.46 14.95
C LEU A 19 -2.71 0.98 14.99
N LYS A 20 -3.97 0.67 15.32
CA LYS A 20 -4.49 -0.70 15.31
C LYS A 20 -4.48 -1.30 13.90
N SER A 21 -4.88 -0.52 12.89
CA SER A 21 -4.83 -0.93 11.50
C SER A 21 -3.40 -1.24 11.05
N LEU A 22 -2.44 -0.36 11.36
CA LEU A 22 -1.03 -0.57 11.06
C LEU A 22 -0.47 -1.82 11.76
N LEU A 23 -0.82 -2.03 13.02
CA LEU A 23 -0.39 -3.21 13.78
C LEU A 23 -0.97 -4.50 13.17
N LEU A 24 -2.24 -4.49 12.77
CA LEU A 24 -2.87 -5.62 12.09
C LEU A 24 -2.17 -5.94 10.75
N VAL A 25 -1.86 -4.91 9.95
CA VAL A 25 -1.11 -5.10 8.69
C VAL A 25 0.29 -5.64 8.98
N ALA A 26 0.99 -5.15 10.01
CA ALA A 26 2.31 -5.63 10.39
C ALA A 26 2.31 -7.09 10.85
N VAL A 27 1.34 -7.51 11.67
CA VAL A 27 1.20 -8.90 12.11
C VAL A 27 0.85 -9.81 10.94
N THR A 28 -0.08 -9.38 10.07
CA THR A 28 -0.44 -10.13 8.87
C THR A 28 0.76 -10.25 7.93
N SER A 29 1.53 -9.18 7.79
CA SER A 29 2.75 -9.15 6.99
C SER A 29 3.81 -10.13 7.51
N LEU A 30 4.01 -10.19 8.83
CA LEU A 30 4.91 -11.16 9.44
C LEU A 30 4.44 -12.61 9.19
N ALA A 31 3.14 -12.87 9.34
CA ALA A 31 2.56 -14.18 9.03
C ALA A 31 2.80 -14.56 7.56
N LEU A 32 2.60 -13.63 6.63
CA LEU A 32 2.87 -13.86 5.21
C LEU A 32 4.35 -14.04 4.91
N ALA A 33 5.26 -13.36 5.60
CA ALA A 33 6.69 -13.58 5.46
C ALA A 33 7.09 -15.01 5.88
N LEU A 34 6.48 -15.53 6.95
CA LEU A 34 6.67 -16.93 7.38
C LEU A 34 6.10 -17.93 6.37
N VAL A 35 4.89 -17.68 5.86
CA VAL A 35 4.28 -18.50 4.79
C VAL A 35 5.16 -18.46 3.53
N ALA A 36 5.70 -17.30 3.16
CA ALA A 36 6.57 -17.16 2.02
C ALA A 36 7.89 -17.92 2.17
N ASP A 37 8.49 -17.94 3.37
CA ASP A 37 9.70 -18.74 3.62
C ASP A 37 9.41 -20.24 3.57
N ALA A 38 8.28 -20.68 4.14
CA ALA A 38 7.85 -22.07 4.04
C ALA A 38 7.58 -22.48 2.58
N ALA A 39 6.87 -21.64 1.83
CA ALA A 39 6.54 -21.87 0.43
C ALA A 39 7.79 -21.88 -0.47
N ALA A 40 8.75 -20.98 -0.22
CA ALA A 40 10.01 -20.93 -0.98
C ALA A 40 10.88 -22.19 -0.81
N ARG A 41 10.65 -22.98 0.25
CA ARG A 41 11.31 -24.28 0.47
C ARG A 41 10.60 -25.44 -0.23
N LEU A 42 9.38 -25.26 -0.73
CA LEU A 42 8.64 -26.31 -1.43
C LEU A 42 9.21 -26.55 -2.83
N SER A 43 9.19 -27.80 -3.27
CA SER A 43 9.80 -28.28 -4.53
C SER A 43 9.51 -27.47 -5.79
N PRO A 44 8.28 -26.96 -6.08
CA PRO A 44 8.03 -26.18 -7.29
C PRO A 44 8.74 -24.82 -7.28
N PHE A 45 8.99 -24.24 -6.11
CA PHE A 45 9.71 -22.97 -5.96
C PHE A 45 11.21 -23.19 -5.84
N ALA A 46 11.63 -24.28 -5.19
CA ALA A 46 13.04 -24.66 -5.08
C ALA A 46 13.71 -24.93 -6.44
N ALA A 47 12.92 -25.33 -7.46
CA ALA A 47 13.38 -25.55 -8.83
C ALA A 47 13.73 -24.25 -9.58
N VAL A 48 13.33 -23.08 -9.08
CA VAL A 48 13.68 -21.79 -9.69
C VAL A 48 15.13 -21.46 -9.34
N ALA A 49 15.96 -21.18 -10.35
CA ALA A 49 17.38 -20.83 -10.24
C ALA A 49 17.63 -19.41 -9.67
N LEU A 50 16.95 -19.09 -8.57
CA LEU A 50 17.12 -17.85 -7.81
C LEU A 50 17.62 -18.20 -6.39
N PRO A 51 18.41 -17.32 -5.75
CA PRO A 51 18.76 -17.47 -4.34
C PRO A 51 17.50 -17.61 -3.46
N HIS A 52 17.58 -18.43 -2.40
CA HIS A 52 16.44 -18.69 -1.51
C HIS A 52 15.76 -17.42 -1.00
N ASP A 53 16.56 -16.43 -0.60
CA ASP A 53 16.07 -15.17 -0.07
C ASP A 53 15.29 -14.34 -1.12
N GLN A 54 15.73 -14.35 -2.39
CA GLN A 54 15.02 -13.69 -3.47
C GLN A 54 13.72 -14.42 -3.80
N ARG A 55 13.72 -15.76 -3.81
CA ARG A 55 12.49 -16.55 -4.01
C ARG A 55 11.46 -16.27 -2.93
N ARG A 56 11.89 -16.26 -1.66
CA ARG A 56 11.03 -15.88 -0.52
C ARG A 56 10.43 -14.49 -0.72
N ALA A 57 11.25 -13.50 -1.09
CA ALA A 57 10.78 -12.14 -1.30
C ALA A 57 9.75 -12.06 -2.45
N TRP A 58 9.96 -12.78 -3.55
CA TRP A 58 9.00 -12.87 -4.67
C TRP A 58 7.67 -13.49 -4.25
N VAL A 59 7.71 -14.64 -3.55
CA VAL A 59 6.48 -15.28 -3.04
C VAL A 59 5.75 -14.34 -2.08
N TYR A 60 6.48 -13.67 -1.19
CA TYR A 60 5.93 -12.68 -0.29
C TYR A 60 5.26 -11.52 -1.04
N VAL A 61 5.87 -11.02 -2.13
CA VAL A 61 5.29 -9.94 -2.92
C VAL A 61 3.97 -10.35 -3.56
N VAL A 62 3.90 -11.56 -4.13
CA VAL A 62 2.66 -12.12 -4.69
C VAL A 62 1.57 -12.22 -3.62
N LEU A 63 1.91 -12.78 -2.44
CA LEU A 63 1.00 -12.86 -1.31
C LEU A 63 0.57 -11.47 -0.80
N GLY A 64 1.50 -10.50 -0.82
CA GLY A 64 1.26 -9.12 -0.42
C GLY A 64 0.23 -8.43 -1.31
N TYR A 65 0.33 -8.57 -2.63
CA TYR A 65 -0.72 -8.06 -3.54
C TYR A 65 -2.05 -8.79 -3.36
N GLY A 66 -2.03 -10.10 -3.12
CA GLY A 66 -3.25 -10.90 -2.95
C GLY A 66 -3.99 -10.64 -1.63
N LEU A 67 -3.27 -10.29 -0.55
CA LEU A 67 -3.84 -10.21 0.80
C LEU A 67 -3.59 -8.87 1.50
N LEU A 68 -2.34 -8.36 1.53
CA LEU A 68 -2.03 -7.12 2.26
C LEU A 68 -2.62 -5.89 1.60
N VAL A 69 -2.59 -5.80 0.27
CA VAL A 69 -3.16 -4.65 -0.44
C VAL A 69 -4.68 -4.56 -0.22
N PRO A 70 -5.49 -5.62 -0.48
CA PRO A 70 -6.92 -5.60 -0.19
C PRO A 70 -7.23 -5.30 1.28
N LEU A 71 -6.51 -5.95 2.21
CA LEU A 71 -6.69 -5.72 3.65
C LEU A 71 -6.42 -4.25 4.01
N SER A 72 -5.32 -3.69 3.52
CA SER A 72 -4.95 -2.30 3.77
C SER A 72 -5.97 -1.33 3.18
N MET A 73 -6.50 -1.60 1.99
CA MET A 73 -7.55 -0.79 1.37
C MET A 73 -8.85 -0.79 2.20
N VAL A 74 -9.25 -1.95 2.74
CA VAL A 74 -10.44 -2.06 3.61
C VAL A 74 -10.24 -1.25 4.90
N LEU A 75 -9.08 -1.36 5.52
CA LEU A 75 -8.76 -0.63 6.75
C LEU A 75 -8.70 0.89 6.51
N GLN A 76 -8.03 1.31 5.44
CA GLN A 76 -7.87 2.73 5.07
C GLN A 76 -9.18 3.39 4.65
N ARG A 77 -10.15 2.63 4.10
CA ARG A 77 -11.47 3.16 3.76
C ARG A 77 -12.14 3.84 4.96
N SER A 78 -12.03 3.25 6.15
CA SER A 78 -12.62 3.81 7.37
C SER A 78 -11.98 5.14 7.80
N SER A 79 -10.68 5.33 7.53
CA SER A 79 -9.95 6.54 7.88
C SER A 79 -10.13 7.66 6.84
N MET A 80 -10.33 7.29 5.57
CA MET A 80 -10.42 8.25 4.46
C MET A 80 -11.85 8.62 4.03
N GLN A 81 -12.89 8.01 4.63
CA GLN A 81 -14.30 8.36 4.40
C GLN A 81 -14.66 9.84 4.60
N HIS A 82 -13.85 10.57 5.37
CA HIS A 82 -14.08 11.98 5.69
C HIS A 82 -13.30 12.95 4.79
N LEU A 83 -12.43 12.44 3.90
CA LEU A 83 -11.71 13.27 2.93
C LEU A 83 -12.64 13.57 1.76
N THR A 84 -13.38 14.67 1.86
CA THR A 84 -14.17 15.19 0.74
C THR A 84 -13.25 15.92 -0.23
N LEU A 85 -13.07 15.35 -1.43
CA LEU A 85 -12.42 16.04 -2.53
C LEU A 85 -13.27 17.25 -2.93
N ARG A 86 -12.63 18.42 -3.07
CA ARG A 86 -13.30 19.66 -3.45
C ARG A 86 -13.86 19.49 -4.86
N GLN A 87 -15.15 19.78 -5.06
CA GLN A 87 -15.81 19.66 -6.35
C GLN A 87 -15.33 20.76 -7.30
N GLY A 88 -14.23 20.50 -8.01
CA GLY A 88 -13.73 21.34 -9.10
C GLY A 88 -14.45 21.07 -10.42
N GLY A 89 -14.14 21.87 -11.45
CA GLY A 89 -14.62 21.64 -12.81
C GLY A 89 -14.06 20.34 -13.40
N LEU A 90 -14.63 19.83 -14.49
CA LEU A 90 -14.14 18.65 -15.20
C LEU A 90 -12.60 18.63 -15.43
N PRO A 91 -11.95 19.74 -15.87
CA PRO A 91 -10.49 19.74 -16.06
C PRO A 91 -9.71 19.48 -14.77
N ASP A 92 -10.14 20.05 -13.63
CA ASP A 92 -9.49 19.82 -12.33
C ASP A 92 -9.60 18.36 -11.91
N ARG A 93 -10.75 17.73 -12.19
CA ARG A 93 -10.97 16.31 -11.86
C ARG A 93 -10.10 15.39 -12.71
N LEU A 94 -9.98 15.69 -14.00
CA LEU A 94 -9.10 14.94 -14.91
C LEU A 94 -7.63 15.11 -14.52
N PHE A 95 -7.20 16.32 -14.17
CA PHE A 95 -5.85 16.57 -13.66
C PHE A 95 -5.56 15.75 -12.40
N LEU A 96 -6.47 15.76 -11.41
CA LEU A 96 -6.34 14.94 -10.20
C LEU A 96 -6.31 13.44 -10.50
N LEU A 97 -7.10 12.97 -11.47
CA LEU A 97 -7.09 11.57 -11.89
C LEU A 97 -5.74 11.18 -12.51
N ILE A 98 -5.22 12.00 -13.43
CA ILE A 98 -3.91 11.77 -14.06
C ILE A 98 -2.81 11.77 -13.00
N LEU A 99 -2.83 12.75 -12.08
CA LEU A 99 -1.86 12.83 -10.99
C LEU A 99 -1.94 11.59 -10.08
N ALA A 100 -3.15 11.18 -9.69
CA ALA A 100 -3.35 9.98 -8.88
C ALA A 100 -2.86 8.73 -9.60
N PHE A 101 -3.09 8.62 -10.92
CA PHE A 101 -2.61 7.51 -11.73
C PHE A 101 -1.08 7.48 -11.80
N CYS A 102 -0.45 8.63 -12.07
CA CYS A 102 1.00 8.78 -12.12
C CYS A 102 1.68 8.49 -10.78
N LEU A 103 0.99 8.65 -9.64
CA LEU A 103 1.53 8.32 -8.32
C LEU A 103 1.23 6.88 -7.91
N ALA A 104 0.05 6.37 -8.24
CA ALA A 104 -0.37 5.03 -7.86
C ALA A 104 0.34 3.94 -8.64
N LEU A 105 0.54 4.12 -9.94
CA LEU A 105 1.17 3.09 -10.76
C LEU A 105 2.62 2.80 -10.32
N PRO A 106 3.51 3.79 -10.12
CA PRO A 106 4.86 3.54 -9.63
C PRO A 106 4.88 3.01 -8.20
N ALA A 107 4.01 3.52 -7.32
CA ALA A 107 3.93 3.04 -5.93
C ALA A 107 3.46 1.58 -5.86
N PHE A 108 2.52 1.20 -6.73
CA PHE A 108 2.02 -0.16 -6.81
C PHE A 108 3.09 -1.11 -7.35
N LEU A 109 3.84 -0.74 -8.38
CA LEU A 109 4.89 -1.58 -9.00
C LEU A 109 6.25 -1.52 -8.27
N LEU A 110 6.37 -0.68 -7.24
CA LEU A 110 7.63 -0.48 -6.52
C LEU A 110 8.23 -1.78 -5.91
N PRO A 111 7.46 -2.63 -5.20
CA PRO A 111 8.01 -3.85 -4.61
C PRO A 111 8.59 -4.81 -5.66
N GLU A 112 7.89 -4.97 -6.78
CA GLU A 112 8.31 -5.83 -7.88
C GLU A 112 9.55 -5.27 -8.60
N SER A 113 9.53 -3.99 -8.96
CA SER A 113 10.67 -3.34 -9.63
C SER A 113 11.96 -3.35 -8.81
N LEU A 114 11.86 -3.23 -7.48
CA LEU A 114 13.01 -3.35 -6.58
C LEU A 114 13.59 -4.77 -6.59
N LEU A 115 12.75 -5.81 -6.56
CA LEU A 115 13.22 -7.19 -6.63
C LEU A 115 13.79 -7.55 -8.01
N ALA A 116 13.17 -7.08 -9.08
CA ALA A 116 13.63 -7.30 -10.45
C ALA A 116 14.99 -6.63 -10.74
N SER A 117 15.28 -5.50 -10.10
CA SER A 117 16.56 -4.79 -10.23
C SER A 117 17.73 -5.49 -9.51
N GLY A 118 17.43 -6.37 -8.55
CA GLY A 118 18.42 -7.20 -7.87
C GLY A 118 19.46 -6.44 -7.05
N GLU A 119 20.61 -7.08 -6.82
CA GLU A 119 21.71 -6.56 -5.99
C GLU A 119 22.44 -5.35 -6.59
N GLY A 120 22.16 -4.99 -7.85
CA GLY A 120 22.78 -3.84 -8.53
C GLY A 120 22.30 -2.46 -8.04
N LEU A 121 21.33 -2.41 -7.12
CA LEU A 121 20.80 -1.16 -6.57
C LEU A 121 21.77 -0.51 -5.58
N ILE A 122 22.09 0.77 -5.81
CA ILE A 122 23.01 1.57 -4.98
C ILE A 122 22.21 2.60 -4.15
N GLY A 123 22.69 2.92 -2.95
CA GLY A 123 22.10 3.96 -2.11
C GLY A 123 20.79 3.54 -1.43
N ARG A 124 19.79 4.43 -1.39
CA ARG A 124 18.53 4.20 -0.65
C ARG A 124 17.70 3.04 -1.24
N SER A 125 17.69 2.85 -2.55
CA SER A 125 17.01 1.72 -3.20
C SER A 125 17.65 0.39 -2.83
N GLY A 126 18.98 0.35 -2.73
CA GLY A 126 19.73 -0.81 -2.24
C GLY A 126 19.39 -1.17 -0.80
N LEU A 127 19.15 -0.19 0.08
CA LEU A 127 18.68 -0.42 1.45
C LEU A 127 17.28 -1.06 1.48
N VAL A 128 16.36 -0.59 0.66
CA VAL A 128 14.99 -1.15 0.59
C VAL A 128 15.04 -2.57 0.02
N TYR A 129 15.83 -2.81 -1.03
CA TYR A 129 16.07 -4.15 -1.57
C TYR A 129 16.63 -5.10 -0.51
N ARG A 130 17.69 -4.69 0.21
CA ARG A 130 18.22 -5.46 1.33
C ARG A 130 17.19 -5.67 2.43
N GLY A 131 16.32 -4.69 2.68
CA GLY A 131 15.18 -4.84 3.59
C GLY A 131 14.26 -5.99 3.19
N MET A 132 13.96 -6.13 1.90
CA MET A 132 13.12 -7.22 1.38
C MET A 132 13.85 -8.58 1.39
N VAL A 133 15.16 -8.62 1.15
CA VAL A 133 15.85 -9.90 0.92
C VAL A 133 16.61 -10.40 2.17
N SER A 134 17.09 -9.55 3.07
CA SER A 134 18.06 -9.96 4.13
C SER A 134 17.49 -10.80 5.27
N SER A 135 16.28 -10.52 5.75
CA SER A 135 15.69 -11.25 6.88
C SER A 135 14.17 -11.28 6.81
N LEU A 136 13.55 -12.23 7.52
CA LEU A 136 12.08 -12.31 7.65
C LEU A 136 11.46 -11.06 8.27
N LEU A 137 12.08 -10.57 9.35
CA LEU A 137 11.58 -9.40 10.06
C LEU A 137 11.69 -8.14 9.19
N SER A 138 12.83 -7.96 8.52
CA SER A 138 13.01 -6.81 7.62
C SER A 138 12.05 -6.90 6.42
N LEU A 139 11.85 -8.08 5.85
CA LEU A 139 10.88 -8.30 4.76
C LEU A 139 9.47 -7.93 5.21
N ALA A 140 9.06 -8.38 6.40
CA ALA A 140 7.75 -8.06 6.95
C ALA A 140 7.59 -6.56 7.21
N LEU A 141 8.60 -5.89 7.78
CA LEU A 141 8.55 -4.44 8.07
C LEU A 141 8.54 -3.62 6.79
N THR A 142 9.50 -3.86 5.89
CA THR A 142 9.60 -3.17 4.60
C THR A 142 8.36 -3.41 3.76
N GLY A 143 7.88 -4.65 3.69
CA GLY A 143 6.67 -5.00 2.97
C GLY A 143 5.40 -4.38 3.55
N THR A 144 5.27 -4.30 4.88
CA THR A 144 4.17 -3.57 5.55
C THR A 144 4.10 -2.14 5.06
N VAL A 145 5.24 -1.43 5.06
CA VAL A 145 5.31 -0.03 4.63
C VAL A 145 4.98 0.10 3.14
N LEU A 146 5.58 -0.73 2.29
CA LEU A 146 5.39 -0.68 0.84
C LEU A 146 3.94 -0.98 0.44
N PHE A 147 3.35 -2.08 0.94
CA PHE A 147 1.99 -2.47 0.60
C PHE A 147 0.94 -1.55 1.21
N TYR A 148 1.19 -1.00 2.40
CA TYR A 148 0.31 0.00 2.99
C TYR A 148 0.31 1.31 2.18
N ALA A 149 1.49 1.75 1.71
CA ALA A 149 1.61 2.90 0.83
C ALA A 149 0.93 2.65 -0.52
N ALA A 150 1.20 1.50 -1.15
CA ALA A 150 0.56 1.11 -2.41
C ALA A 150 -0.97 1.11 -2.30
N ALA A 151 -1.52 0.53 -1.23
CA ALA A 151 -2.96 0.54 -0.97
C ALA A 151 -3.52 1.98 -0.83
N ALA A 152 -2.78 2.89 -0.19
CA ALA A 152 -3.21 4.27 -0.04
C ALA A 152 -3.27 5.00 -1.39
N PHE A 153 -2.28 4.79 -2.27
CA PHE A 153 -2.30 5.38 -3.60
C PHE A 153 -3.37 4.76 -4.52
N VAL A 154 -3.58 3.45 -4.46
CA VAL A 154 -4.67 2.79 -5.18
C VAL A 154 -6.02 3.34 -4.70
N TRP A 155 -6.18 3.54 -3.39
CA TRP A 155 -7.38 4.15 -2.84
C TRP A 155 -7.59 5.58 -3.36
N LEU A 156 -6.54 6.41 -3.38
CA LEU A 156 -6.57 7.76 -3.96
C LEU A 156 -6.98 7.75 -5.43
N LEU A 157 -6.45 6.80 -6.21
CA LEU A 157 -6.81 6.61 -7.61
C LEU A 157 -8.30 6.26 -7.75
N LEU A 158 -8.81 5.30 -6.96
CA LEU A 158 -10.23 4.95 -6.96
C LEU A 158 -11.12 6.13 -6.53
N ALA A 159 -10.69 6.91 -5.55
CA ALA A 159 -11.39 8.12 -5.13
C ALA A 159 -11.43 9.17 -6.25
N ALA A 160 -10.32 9.37 -6.97
CA ALA A 160 -10.25 10.27 -8.12
C ALA A 160 -11.13 9.79 -9.28
N ILE A 161 -11.13 8.49 -9.59
CA ILE A 161 -12.04 7.86 -10.57
C ILE A 161 -13.49 8.15 -10.19
N ASN A 162 -13.87 7.81 -8.95
CA ASN A 162 -15.23 8.06 -8.45
C ASN A 162 -15.59 9.55 -8.54
N HIS A 163 -14.68 10.45 -8.20
CA HIS A 163 -14.91 11.89 -8.27
C HIS A 163 -15.14 12.41 -9.70
N VAL A 164 -14.45 11.85 -10.70
CA VAL A 164 -14.66 12.15 -12.12
C VAL A 164 -16.03 11.63 -12.59
N PHE A 165 -16.38 10.39 -12.27
CA PHE A 165 -17.58 9.73 -12.79
C PHE A 165 -18.86 9.96 -11.95
N SER A 166 -18.75 10.51 -10.74
CA SER A 166 -19.89 10.80 -9.84
C SER A 166 -20.82 11.94 -10.32
N VAL A 167 -20.57 12.55 -11.49
CA VAL A 167 -21.38 13.70 -11.99
C VAL A 167 -22.78 13.30 -12.50
N LYS A 168 -23.12 12.00 -12.62
CA LYS A 168 -24.49 11.58 -12.96
C LYS A 168 -25.32 11.21 -11.72
N ARG A 169 -25.81 12.22 -10.99
CA ARG A 169 -27.04 12.16 -10.15
C ARG A 169 -27.49 13.53 -9.61
N GLY A 170 -27.28 14.60 -10.38
CA GLY A 170 -27.73 15.96 -10.03
C GLY A 170 -28.42 16.69 -11.17
N GLY A 171 -28.82 15.98 -12.22
CA GLY A 171 -29.64 16.50 -13.31
C GLY A 171 -31.12 16.22 -13.06
N GLU A 172 -31.65 16.65 -11.91
CA GLU A 172 -33.08 16.89 -11.71
C GLU A 172 -33.24 17.99 -10.64
N ARG A 173 -33.22 19.24 -11.11
CA ARG A 173 -34.17 20.33 -10.85
C ARG A 173 -33.51 21.68 -11.11
#